data_AF-A0AA40CT54-F1
#
_entry.id   AF-A0AA40CT54-F1
#
_cell.length_a   1.000
_cell.length_b   1.000
_cell.length_c   1.000
_cell.angle_alpha   90.00
_cell.angle_beta   90.00
_cell.angle_gamma   90.00
#
_symmetry.space_group_name_H-M   'P 1'
#
loop_
_entity.id
_entity.type
_entity.pdbx_description
1 polymer ?
#
loop_
_entity_poly.entity_id
_entity_poly.type
_entity_poly.pdbx_seq_one_letter_code
_entity_poly.pdbx_strand_id
1 'polypeptide(L)'
;MHKKYPLLREDPVRNYFQHHKYSTTLQFVVLCELKIELSPKPGPKRYPDQLFFLQWLREAKGVTKIIKLTVDDRREPHRDEDIEQVVGGWDDSDPKKPGTNTAASFDVEILDWRKADLCPVTIKRAAPNVRELHLHWSGSNSVLFGWSDASCLASLPRLRKIHVHYTIVSCRGFPSY
;
A
#
# COMPACT_ATOMS: atom_id res chain seq x y z
N MET A 1 25.64 1.58 3.08
CA MET A 1 25.16 1.48 4.49
C MET A 1 23.65 1.65 4.50
N HIS A 2 22.88 0.60 4.81
CA HIS A 2 21.41 0.72 4.90
C HIS A 2 21.05 1.14 6.32
N LYS A 3 20.27 2.22 6.46
CA LYS A 3 19.74 2.64 7.75
C LYS A 3 18.69 1.62 8.18
N LYS A 4 19.03 0.76 9.12
CA LYS A 4 18.05 -0.11 9.79
C LYS A 4 17.24 0.78 10.72
N TYR A 5 15.99 1.05 10.38
CA TYR A 5 15.12 1.83 11.25
C TYR A 5 14.89 1.05 12.56
N PRO A 6 14.90 1.75 13.71
CA PRO A 6 14.65 1.09 14.99
C PRO A 6 13.24 0.51 15.01
N LEU A 7 13.06 -0.59 15.74
CA LEU A 7 11.74 -1.11 16.08
C LEU A 7 10.97 -0.02 16.84
N LEU A 8 9.81 0.37 16.31
CA LEU A 8 8.94 1.35 16.95
C LEU A 8 7.93 0.65 17.85
N ARG A 9 7.49 1.30 18.92
CA ARG A 9 6.39 0.83 19.75
C ARG A 9 5.13 1.63 19.44
N GLU A 10 3.99 0.96 19.44
CA GLU A 10 2.71 1.58 19.08
C GLU A 10 2.36 2.79 19.95
N ASP A 11 2.39 2.65 21.29
CA ASP A 11 1.91 3.71 22.18
C ASP A 11 2.77 4.99 22.08
N PRO A 12 4.12 4.92 22.06
CA PRO A 12 4.95 6.09 21.79
C PRO A 12 4.66 6.76 20.44
N VAL A 13 4.43 5.98 19.38
CA VAL A 13 4.09 6.52 18.05
C VAL A 13 2.76 7.27 18.11
N ARG A 14 1.73 6.66 18.70
CA ARG A 14 0.41 7.29 18.85
C ARG A 14 0.49 8.56 19.67
N ASN A 15 1.19 8.54 20.80
CA ASN A 15 1.35 9.69 21.69
C ASN A 15 2.10 10.83 21.00
N TYR A 16 3.16 10.52 20.24
CA TYR A 16 3.91 11.54 19.50
C TYR A 16 3.01 12.28 18.49
N PHE A 17 2.18 11.54 17.76
CA PHE A 17 1.31 12.12 16.74
C PHE A 17 -0.06 12.56 17.26
N GLN A 18 -0.38 12.41 18.55
CA GLN A 18 -1.72 12.64 19.07
C GLN A 18 -2.19 14.09 18.84
N HIS A 19 -1.31 15.06 19.07
CA HIS A 19 -1.61 16.49 18.95
C HIS A 19 -1.48 17.03 17.53
N HIS A 20 -0.93 16.23 16.60
CA HIS A 20 -0.82 16.63 15.20
C HIS A 20 -2.21 16.62 14.56
N LYS A 21 -2.65 17.80 14.10
CA LYS A 21 -3.84 17.96 13.29
C LYS A 21 -3.46 17.74 11.83
N TYR A 22 -4.13 16.80 11.20
CA TYR A 22 -3.96 16.55 9.78
C TYR A 22 -5.15 17.15 9.03
N SER A 23 -4.87 17.67 7.84
CA SER A 23 -5.92 17.90 6.86
C SER A 23 -6.52 16.56 6.44
N THR A 24 -7.78 16.56 6.00
CA THR A 24 -8.40 15.38 5.38
C THR A 24 -7.66 14.94 4.10
N THR A 25 -6.90 15.87 3.50
CA THR A 25 -6.03 15.62 2.35
C THR A 25 -4.56 15.76 2.72
N LEU A 26 -3.79 14.70 2.52
CA LEU A 26 -2.33 14.71 2.63
C LEU A 26 -1.69 14.84 1.24
N GLN A 27 -0.68 15.70 1.13
CA GLN A 27 0.03 15.88 -0.15
C GLN A 27 0.99 14.71 -0.43
N PHE A 28 1.82 14.35 0.56
CA PHE A 28 2.85 13.34 0.41
C PHE A 28 2.87 12.44 1.64
N VAL A 29 2.72 11.14 1.41
CA VAL A 29 2.89 10.10 2.42
C VAL A 29 3.96 9.15 1.93
N VAL A 30 5.08 9.09 2.66
CA VAL A 30 6.20 8.19 2.35
C VAL A 30 6.41 7.28 3.54
N LEU A 31 6.23 5.98 3.33
CA LEU A 31 6.39 4.95 4.34
C LEU A 31 7.59 4.09 3.97
N CYS A 32 8.65 4.17 4.78
CA CYS A 32 9.81 3.31 4.64
C CYS A 32 9.58 1.95 5.31
N GLU A 33 10.40 0.94 4.98
CA GLU A 33 10.42 -0.34 5.68
C GLU A 33 10.69 -0.14 7.18
N LEU A 34 9.72 -0.49 8.02
CA LEU A 34 9.78 -0.35 9.47
C LEU A 34 8.93 -1.44 10.13
N LYS A 35 9.26 -1.76 11.38
CA LYS A 35 8.45 -2.68 12.21
C LYS A 35 7.91 -1.94 13.42
N ILE A 36 6.70 -2.32 13.83
CA ILE A 36 5.99 -1.78 14.98
C ILE A 36 5.63 -2.92 15.91
N GLU A 37 6.11 -2.81 17.15
CA GLU A 37 5.66 -3.63 18.27
C GLU A 37 4.26 -3.15 18.68
N LEU A 38 3.25 -3.96 18.33
CA LEU A 38 1.86 -3.69 18.65
C LEU A 38 1.57 -4.01 20.11
N SER A 39 0.76 -3.17 20.75
CA SER A 39 0.19 -3.50 22.07
C SER A 39 -0.76 -4.70 21.94
N PRO A 40 -0.75 -5.66 22.88
CA PRO A 40 -1.62 -6.84 22.84
C PRO A 40 -3.07 -6.40 23.11
N LYS A 41 -3.84 -6.23 22.03
CA LYS A 41 -5.25 -5.83 22.08
C LYS A 41 -6.07 -6.75 21.18
N PRO A 42 -7.19 -7.32 21.67
CA PRO A 42 -8.13 -8.04 20.82
C PRO A 42 -8.83 -7.05 19.88
N GLY A 43 -9.22 -7.51 18.69
CA GLY A 43 -9.93 -6.65 17.75
C GLY A 43 -9.75 -7.07 16.29
N PRO A 44 -10.06 -6.16 15.36
CA PRO A 44 -9.87 -6.41 13.93
C PRO A 44 -8.39 -6.66 13.61
N LYS A 45 -8.13 -7.06 12.37
CA LYS A 45 -6.78 -7.26 11.85
C LYS A 45 -5.95 -5.98 12.03
N ARG A 46 -4.71 -6.16 12.48
CA ARG A 46 -3.75 -5.08 12.76
C ARG A 46 -2.41 -5.45 12.14
N TYR A 47 -1.72 -4.42 11.65
CA TYR A 47 -0.49 -4.58 10.90
C TYR A 47 0.72 -4.08 11.72
N PRO A 48 1.79 -4.88 11.90
CA PRO A 48 2.96 -4.51 12.70
C PRO A 48 4.04 -3.77 11.88
N ASP A 49 3.65 -2.97 10.89
CA ASP A 49 4.52 -2.47 9.82
C ASP A 49 3.98 -1.16 9.21
N GLN A 50 4.39 -0.81 7.99
CA GLN A 50 3.94 0.37 7.24
C GLN A 50 2.42 0.52 7.20
N LEU A 51 1.66 -0.58 7.08
CA LEU A 51 0.21 -0.54 6.96
C LEU A 51 -0.48 -0.03 8.22
N PHE A 52 0.18 -0.13 9.39
CA PHE A 52 -0.27 0.49 10.63
C PHE A 52 -0.56 1.98 10.45
N PHE A 53 0.35 2.70 9.78
CA PHE A 53 0.25 4.15 9.64
C PHE A 53 -0.92 4.53 8.75
N LEU A 54 -1.16 3.79 7.67
CA LEU A 54 -2.31 4.01 6.79
C LEU A 54 -3.61 3.75 7.54
N GLN A 55 -3.70 2.63 8.27
CA GLN A 55 -4.86 2.34 9.11
C GLN A 55 -5.11 3.44 10.15
N TRP A 56 -4.06 3.89 10.82
CA TRP A 56 -4.12 4.96 11.83
C TRP A 56 -4.50 6.33 11.24
N LEU A 57 -3.92 6.73 10.10
CA LEU A 57 -4.24 7.99 9.42
C LEU A 57 -5.72 8.07 9.06
N ARG A 58 -6.29 6.95 8.64
CA ARG A 58 -7.72 6.82 8.36
C ARG A 58 -8.56 6.88 9.62
N GLU A 59 -8.34 5.94 10.55
CA GLU A 59 -9.23 5.72 11.69
C GLU A 59 -9.10 6.81 12.76
N ALA A 60 -7.88 7.23 13.09
CA ALA A 60 -7.64 8.17 14.18
C ALA A 60 -7.55 9.63 13.70
N LYS A 61 -7.16 9.86 12.43
CA LYS A 61 -6.92 11.21 11.90
C LYS A 61 -7.91 11.66 10.82
N GLY A 62 -8.79 10.78 10.33
CA GLY A 62 -9.83 11.14 9.36
C GLY A 62 -9.28 11.56 8.00
N VAL A 63 -8.09 11.07 7.64
CA VAL A 63 -7.53 11.29 6.30
C VAL A 63 -8.33 10.47 5.30
N THR A 64 -8.83 11.12 4.25
CA THR A 64 -9.62 10.49 3.19
C THR A 64 -8.94 10.57 1.83
N LYS A 65 -7.96 11.48 1.67
CA LYS A 65 -7.29 11.71 0.39
C LYS A 65 -5.78 11.80 0.55
N ILE A 66 -5.06 11.15 -0.36
CA ILE A 66 -3.60 11.19 -0.42
C ILE A 66 -3.19 11.51 -1.86
N ILE A 67 -2.55 12.67 -2.09
CA ILE A 67 -2.13 13.04 -3.44
C ILE A 67 -1.01 12.11 -3.93
N LYS A 68 0.01 11.84 -3.10
CA LYS A 68 1.06 10.87 -3.41
C LYS A 68 1.32 9.93 -2.25
N LEU A 69 1.14 8.64 -2.49
CA LEU A 69 1.47 7.57 -1.58
C LEU A 69 2.67 6.79 -2.11
N THR A 70 3.77 6.79 -1.35
CA THR A 70 4.95 5.96 -1.60
C THR A 70 5.14 5.00 -0.44
N VAL A 71 5.16 3.69 -0.72
CA VAL A 71 5.40 2.65 0.29
C VAL A 71 6.55 1.79 -0.15
N ASP A 72 7.59 1.70 0.67
CA ASP A 72 8.71 0.79 0.44
C ASP A 72 8.32 -0.63 0.87
N ASP A 73 8.00 -1.48 -0.11
CA ASP A 73 7.44 -2.82 0.11
C ASP A 73 8.24 -3.93 -0.59
N ARG A 74 9.57 -3.74 -0.69
CA ARG A 74 10.43 -4.58 -1.54
C ARG A 74 10.88 -5.87 -0.88
N ARG A 75 11.10 -5.85 0.43
CA ARG A 75 11.83 -6.91 1.14
C ARG A 75 10.91 -7.99 1.73
N GLU A 76 9.86 -7.54 2.40
CA GLU A 76 8.79 -8.39 2.93
C GLU A 76 7.49 -7.88 2.31
N PRO A 77 7.24 -8.15 1.00
CA PRO A 77 6.10 -7.58 0.30
C PRO A 77 4.80 -8.00 0.95
N HIS A 78 3.88 -7.05 1.11
CA HIS A 78 2.54 -7.33 1.65
C HIS A 78 1.73 -8.16 0.67
N ARG A 79 0.71 -8.86 1.17
CA ARG A 79 -0.24 -9.54 0.30
C ARG A 79 -1.12 -8.53 -0.40
N ASP A 80 -1.59 -8.90 -1.57
CA ASP A 80 -2.46 -8.03 -2.38
C ASP A 80 -3.74 -7.68 -1.62
N GLU A 81 -4.34 -8.62 -0.89
CA GLU A 81 -5.55 -8.40 -0.10
C GLU A 81 -5.34 -7.38 1.04
N ASP A 82 -4.14 -7.34 1.63
CA ASP A 82 -3.79 -6.39 2.69
C ASP A 82 -3.75 -4.96 2.13
N ILE A 83 -3.19 -4.81 0.93
CA ILE A 83 -3.11 -3.52 0.21
C ILE A 83 -4.50 -3.06 -0.18
N GLU A 84 -5.33 -3.95 -0.74
CA GLU A 84 -6.72 -3.67 -1.11
C GLU A 84 -7.54 -3.20 0.10
N GLN A 85 -7.36 -3.84 1.26
CA GLN A 85 -8.07 -3.48 2.49
C GLN A 85 -7.61 -2.14 3.08
N VAL A 86 -6.30 -1.93 3.16
CA VAL A 86 -5.74 -0.76 3.85
C VAL A 86 -5.83 0.50 3.00
N VAL A 87 -5.62 0.38 1.68
CA VAL A 87 -5.67 1.52 0.75
C VAL A 87 -7.09 1.70 0.20
N GLY A 88 -7.64 0.62 -0.35
CA GLY A 88 -8.92 0.62 -1.06
C GLY A 88 -10.15 0.32 -0.20
N GLY A 89 -9.98 0.07 1.09
CA GLY A 89 -11.09 -0.24 1.98
C GLY A 89 -11.86 -1.52 1.60
N TRP A 90 -11.26 -2.40 0.79
CA TRP A 90 -11.89 -3.62 0.30
C TRP A 90 -11.81 -4.71 1.37
N ASP A 91 -12.96 -5.23 1.81
CA ASP A 91 -13.00 -6.27 2.83
C ASP A 91 -13.83 -7.47 2.34
N ASP A 92 -13.15 -8.49 1.81
CA ASP A 92 -13.78 -9.75 1.42
C ASP A 92 -14.09 -10.66 2.62
N SER A 93 -13.65 -10.29 3.83
CA SER A 93 -13.86 -11.08 5.04
C SER A 93 -15.19 -10.79 5.74
N ASP A 94 -15.88 -9.68 5.42
CA ASP A 94 -17.24 -9.44 5.91
C ASP A 94 -18.24 -10.28 5.10
N PRO A 95 -18.83 -11.36 5.68
CA PRO A 95 -19.77 -12.23 4.96
C PRO A 95 -21.05 -11.50 4.57
N LYS A 96 -21.34 -10.34 5.19
CA LYS A 96 -22.55 -9.55 4.91
C LYS A 96 -22.35 -8.59 3.74
N LYS A 97 -21.11 -8.29 3.34
CA LYS A 97 -20.79 -7.36 2.25
C LYS A 97 -19.50 -7.74 1.49
N PRO A 98 -19.39 -8.98 0.99
CA PRO A 98 -18.23 -9.43 0.23
C PRO A 98 -18.04 -8.52 -0.99
N GLY A 99 -16.81 -8.09 -1.24
CA GLY A 99 -16.48 -7.28 -2.41
C GLY A 99 -17.01 -5.86 -2.41
N THR A 100 -17.27 -5.25 -1.24
CA THR A 100 -17.66 -3.83 -1.16
C THR A 100 -16.50 -2.95 -0.71
N ASN A 101 -16.27 -1.84 -1.43
CA ASN A 101 -15.42 -0.75 -0.96
C ASN A 101 -16.13 -0.10 0.24
N THR A 102 -15.58 -0.29 1.44
CA THR A 102 -16.09 0.40 2.62
C THR A 102 -15.94 1.92 2.41
N ALA A 103 -16.73 2.74 3.09
CA ALA A 103 -16.62 4.21 3.01
C ALA A 103 -15.27 4.78 3.55
N ALA A 104 -14.26 3.94 3.70
CA ALA A 104 -13.00 4.14 4.37
C ALA A 104 -11.80 3.89 3.43
N SER A 105 -11.97 4.07 2.11
CA SER A 105 -10.87 4.07 1.14
C SER A 105 -10.16 5.43 1.06
N PHE A 106 -8.88 5.41 0.72
CA PHE A 106 -8.15 6.62 0.38
C PHE A 106 -8.36 6.97 -1.11
N ASP A 107 -8.70 8.23 -1.39
CA ASP A 107 -8.59 8.78 -2.75
C ASP A 107 -7.11 9.03 -3.05
N VAL A 108 -6.43 8.03 -3.64
CA VAL A 108 -5.02 8.11 -4.01
C VAL A 108 -4.86 8.58 -5.47
N GLU A 109 -4.15 9.68 -5.70
CA GLU A 109 -3.90 10.19 -7.05
C GLU A 109 -2.61 9.65 -7.67
N ILE A 110 -1.54 9.52 -6.88
CA ILE A 110 -0.24 9.02 -7.31
C ILE A 110 0.16 7.86 -6.42
N LEU A 111 0.32 6.67 -7.01
CA LEU A 111 0.67 5.45 -6.28
C LEU A 111 2.07 4.97 -6.68
N ASP A 112 2.98 4.93 -5.70
CA ASP A 112 4.32 4.33 -5.79
C ASP A 112 4.44 3.25 -4.71
N TRP A 113 3.83 2.10 -4.97
CA TRP A 113 3.91 0.94 -4.09
C TRP A 113 5.05 0.04 -4.55
N ARG A 114 6.13 -0.02 -3.77
CA ARG A 114 7.37 -0.69 -4.18
C ARG A 114 7.35 -2.20 -3.96
N LYS A 115 6.29 -2.86 -4.39
CA LYS A 115 6.16 -4.32 -4.47
C LYS A 115 6.37 -4.74 -5.92
N ALA A 116 7.25 -5.71 -6.15
CA ALA A 116 7.45 -6.24 -7.48
C ALA A 116 6.18 -6.95 -7.99
N ASP A 117 5.88 -6.77 -9.27
CA ASP A 117 4.79 -7.42 -10.00
C ASP A 117 3.42 -7.28 -9.31
N LEU A 118 3.10 -6.07 -8.84
CA LEU A 118 1.81 -5.77 -8.22
C LEU A 118 0.65 -6.10 -9.16
N CYS A 119 -0.34 -6.85 -8.66
CA CYS A 119 -1.47 -7.31 -9.45
C CYS A 119 -2.32 -6.12 -9.98
N PRO A 120 -2.72 -6.12 -11.27
CA PRO A 120 -3.59 -5.07 -11.81
C PRO A 120 -4.93 -4.97 -11.10
N VAL A 121 -5.52 -6.10 -10.66
CA VAL A 121 -6.79 -6.11 -9.93
C VAL A 121 -6.65 -5.39 -8.59
N THR A 122 -5.55 -5.64 -7.90
CA THR A 122 -5.18 -4.96 -6.65
C THR A 122 -5.05 -3.47 -6.83
N ILE A 123 -4.40 -3.02 -7.92
CA ILE A 123 -4.30 -1.58 -8.23
C ILE A 123 -5.70 -0.97 -8.43
N LYS A 124 -6.59 -1.64 -9.18
CA LYS A 124 -7.96 -1.15 -9.39
C LYS A 124 -8.77 -1.05 -8.10
N ARG A 125 -8.63 -2.03 -7.21
CA ARG A 125 -9.35 -2.05 -5.93
C ARG A 125 -8.76 -1.06 -4.93
N ALA A 126 -7.43 -0.99 -4.84
CA ALA A 126 -6.71 -0.12 -3.92
C ALA A 126 -6.82 1.37 -4.30
N ALA A 127 -6.69 1.70 -5.59
CA ALA A 127 -6.60 3.08 -6.05
C ALA A 127 -7.37 3.31 -7.38
N PRO A 128 -8.70 3.21 -7.38
CA PRO A 128 -9.51 3.32 -8.61
C PRO A 128 -9.41 4.69 -9.31
N ASN A 129 -9.04 5.74 -8.59
CA ASN A 129 -8.92 7.11 -9.10
C ASN A 129 -7.48 7.53 -9.42
N VAL A 130 -6.53 6.59 -9.42
CA VAL A 130 -5.12 6.88 -9.67
C VAL A 130 -4.92 7.55 -11.03
N ARG A 131 -4.12 8.61 -11.06
CA ARG A 131 -3.74 9.33 -12.29
C ARG A 131 -2.30 9.04 -12.72
N GLU A 132 -1.42 8.72 -11.78
CA GLU A 132 -0.03 8.36 -12.03
C GLU A 132 0.37 7.15 -11.20
N LEU A 133 0.94 6.15 -11.85
CA LEU A 133 1.26 4.86 -11.25
C LEU A 133 2.74 4.53 -11.47
N HIS A 134 3.43 4.13 -10.40
CA HIS A 134 4.78 3.58 -10.46
C HIS A 134 4.71 2.07 -10.21
N LEU A 135 5.06 1.30 -11.23
CA LEU A 135 5.05 -0.16 -11.22
C LEU A 135 6.48 -0.68 -11.09
N HIS A 136 6.70 -1.59 -10.14
CA HIS A 136 7.97 -2.27 -9.98
C HIS A 136 7.89 -3.63 -10.65
N TRP A 137 8.77 -3.88 -11.62
CA TRP A 137 8.71 -5.07 -12.47
C TRP A 137 9.94 -5.96 -12.26
N SER A 138 9.72 -7.25 -12.03
CA SER A 138 10.78 -8.24 -11.81
C SER A 138 11.37 -8.82 -13.11
N GLY A 139 10.68 -8.67 -14.23
CA GLY A 139 10.94 -9.45 -15.46
C GLY A 139 9.84 -10.44 -15.83
N SER A 140 8.81 -10.60 -14.98
CA SER A 140 7.68 -11.50 -15.27
C SER A 140 6.85 -11.03 -16.46
N ASN A 141 6.69 -11.89 -17.48
CA ASN A 141 5.83 -11.58 -18.63
C ASN A 141 4.34 -11.67 -18.28
N SER A 142 3.95 -12.55 -17.36
CA SER A 142 2.56 -12.73 -16.96
C SER A 142 1.97 -11.44 -16.37
N VAL A 143 2.75 -10.70 -15.59
CA VAL A 143 2.27 -9.42 -15.03
C VAL A 143 2.19 -8.33 -16.10
N LEU A 144 3.12 -8.29 -17.07
CA LEU A 144 3.05 -7.36 -18.19
C LEU A 144 1.78 -7.59 -19.02
N PHE A 145 1.45 -8.85 -19.30
CA PHE A 145 0.19 -9.19 -19.98
C PHE A 145 -1.01 -8.68 -19.18
N GLY A 146 -1.05 -8.94 -17.87
CA GLY A 146 -2.11 -8.43 -17.00
C GLY A 146 -2.19 -6.90 -16.97
N TRP A 147 -1.06 -6.19 -16.96
CA TRP A 147 -1.03 -4.73 -17.00
C TRP A 147 -1.50 -4.17 -18.35
N SER A 148 -1.19 -4.87 -19.45
CA SER A 148 -1.57 -4.48 -20.81
C SER A 148 -3.03 -4.78 -21.16
N ASP A 149 -3.71 -5.59 -20.35
CA ASP A 149 -5.10 -5.97 -20.61
C ASP A 149 -6.04 -4.75 -20.52
N ALA A 150 -6.92 -4.62 -21.52
CA ALA A 150 -7.84 -3.48 -21.62
C ALA A 150 -8.81 -3.36 -20.43
N SER A 151 -9.14 -4.49 -19.78
CA SER A 151 -10.00 -4.55 -18.59
C SER A 151 -9.26 -4.25 -17.28
N CYS A 152 -7.94 -4.06 -17.35
CA CYS A 152 -7.06 -3.83 -16.21
C CYS A 152 -6.67 -2.35 -16.12
N LEU A 153 -5.40 -2.00 -16.35
CA LEU A 153 -4.93 -0.63 -16.12
C LEU A 153 -5.59 0.37 -17.07
N ALA A 154 -5.87 -0.03 -18.31
CA ALA A 154 -6.54 0.83 -19.28
C ALA A 154 -7.99 1.19 -18.89
N SER A 155 -8.61 0.42 -17.99
CA SER A 155 -9.97 0.69 -17.49
C SER A 155 -10.03 1.78 -16.41
N LEU A 156 -8.87 2.23 -15.90
CA LEU A 156 -8.81 3.24 -14.85
C LEU A 156 -9.13 4.64 -15.42
N PRO A 157 -10.23 5.29 -14.98
CA PRO A 157 -10.79 6.45 -15.68
C PRO A 157 -9.92 7.71 -15.62
N ARG A 158 -9.00 7.78 -14.65
CA ARG A 158 -8.12 8.95 -14.43
C ARG A 158 -6.66 8.68 -14.77
N LEU A 159 -6.30 7.45 -15.11
CA LEU A 159 -4.91 7.07 -15.35
C LEU A 159 -4.37 7.78 -16.58
N ARG A 160 -3.28 8.52 -16.41
CA ARG A 160 -2.63 9.31 -17.47
C ARG A 160 -1.17 8.93 -17.68
N LYS A 161 -0.53 8.36 -16.65
CA LYS A 161 0.90 8.12 -16.66
C LYS A 161 1.26 6.86 -15.90
N ILE A 162 2.10 6.03 -16.52
CA ILE A 162 2.65 4.82 -15.91
C ILE A 162 4.17 4.89 -16.01
N HIS A 163 4.84 4.70 -14.89
CA HIS A 163 6.29 4.54 -14.80
C HIS A 163 6.60 3.09 -14.46
N VAL A 164 7.35 2.40 -15.33
CA VAL A 164 7.81 1.04 -15.05
C VAL A 164 9.26 1.07 -14.59
N HIS A 165 9.50 0.58 -13.38
CA HIS A 165 10.81 0.50 -12.75
C HIS A 165 11.28 -0.95 -12.74
N TYR A 166 12.30 -1.25 -13.53
CA TYR A 166 12.93 -2.56 -13.47
C TYR A 166 13.61 -2.75 -12.11
N THR A 167 13.20 -3.79 -11.38
CA THR A 167 13.71 -4.09 -10.06
C THR A 167 14.36 -5.47 -10.09
N ILE A 168 15.68 -5.52 -9.88
CA ILE A 168 16.39 -6.78 -9.74
C ILE A 168 16.01 -7.37 -8.38
N VAL A 169 15.18 -8.41 -8.40
CA VAL A 169 14.95 -9.23 -7.22
C VAL A 169 16.23 -10.02 -7.03
N SER A 170 17.12 -9.57 -6.13
CA SER A 170 18.34 -10.33 -5.84
C SER A 170 17.92 -11.69 -5.30
N CYS A 171 18.07 -12.74 -6.09
CA CYS A 171 17.92 -14.12 -5.67
C CYS A 171 18.91 -14.36 -4.52
N ARG A 172 18.47 -14.21 -3.27
CA ARG A 172 19.18 -14.83 -2.15
C ARG A 172 18.85 -16.31 -2.22
N GLY A 173 19.69 -17.10 -2.89
CA GLY A 173 19.63 -18.56 -2.74
C GLY A 173 19.92 -19.45 -3.94
N PHE A 174 20.70 -19.03 -4.95
CA PHE A 174 21.37 -20.03 -5.79
C PHE A 174 22.80 -20.20 -5.30
N PRO A 175 23.18 -21.36 -4.73
CA PRO A 175 24.58 -21.70 -4.61
C PRO A 175 25.14 -21.78 -6.03
N SER A 176 26.14 -20.97 -6.31
CA SER A 176 27.01 -21.17 -7.47
C SER A 176 27.62 -22.56 -7.36
N TYR A 177 27.26 -23.44 -8.29
CA TYR A 177 28.01 -24.65 -8.61
C TYR A 177 29.12 -24.31 -9.60
#